data_AF-A0A316GKD8-F1
#
_entry.id   AF-A0A316GKD8-F1
#
_cell.length_a   1.000
_cell.length_b   1.000
_cell.length_c   1.000
_cell.angle_alpha   90.00
_cell.angle_beta   90.00
_cell.angle_gamma   90.00
#
_symmetry.space_group_name_H-M   'P 1'
#
loop_
_entity.id
_entity.type
_entity.pdbx_description
1 polymer ?
#
loop_
_entity_poly.entity_id
_entity_poly.type
_entity_poly.pdbx_seq_one_letter_code
_entity_poly.pdbx_strand_id
1 'polypeptide(L)'
;MKSALAVLVSATSAAADCPDLTVLACDIGAKRLEVCADAARITYAFGPKGAPELTLSNPLDAPGFTPWPGVSRTIWDVVDFVNEDVTYQVFTSTERIPEDEARGPTRTDAVVVLKEEEVLAEFRCDPDTVQGSVDLLYDHLTAHGMCFDLGTRTWSRCP
;
A
#
# COMPACT_ATOMS: atom_id res chain seq x y z
N MET A 1 6.67 -57.66 0.30
CA MET A 1 7.34 -56.33 0.23
C MET A 1 6.25 -55.28 0.36
N LYS A 2 6.18 -54.57 1.50
CA LYS A 2 5.16 -53.54 1.73
C LYS A 2 5.76 -52.19 1.33
N SER A 3 5.37 -51.67 0.17
CA SER A 3 5.74 -50.31 -0.25
C SER A 3 4.98 -49.31 0.61
N ALA A 4 5.69 -48.59 1.47
CA ALA A 4 5.17 -47.42 2.16
C ALA A 4 5.24 -46.23 1.20
N LEU A 5 4.08 -45.70 0.83
CA LEU A 5 3.95 -44.49 0.03
C LEU A 5 4.23 -43.29 0.95
N ALA A 6 5.38 -42.64 0.77
CA ALA A 6 5.72 -41.42 1.50
C ALA A 6 4.92 -40.25 0.92
N VAL A 7 4.00 -39.70 1.72
CA VAL A 7 3.30 -38.43 1.40
C VAL A 7 4.27 -37.29 1.71
N LEU A 8 4.77 -36.64 0.67
CA LEU A 8 5.50 -35.37 0.77
C LEU A 8 4.49 -34.26 1.06
N VAL A 9 4.47 -33.77 2.30
CA VAL A 9 3.79 -32.53 2.67
C VAL A 9 4.68 -31.38 2.22
N SER A 10 4.33 -30.72 1.13
CA SER A 10 4.94 -29.46 0.73
C SER A 10 4.50 -28.38 1.72
N ALA A 11 5.38 -27.97 2.62
CA ALA A 11 5.20 -26.74 3.39
C ALA A 11 5.25 -25.58 2.40
N THR A 12 4.10 -25.01 2.06
CA THR A 12 4.03 -23.73 1.35
C THR A 12 4.45 -22.67 2.34
N SER A 13 5.65 -22.12 2.17
CA SER A 13 6.08 -20.94 2.90
C SER A 13 5.12 -19.80 2.54
N ALA A 14 4.17 -19.49 3.42
CA ALA A 14 3.44 -18.23 3.38
C ALA A 14 4.40 -17.13 3.87
N ALA A 15 5.37 -16.77 3.03
CA ALA A 15 5.95 -15.45 3.07
C ALA A 15 5.07 -14.62 2.13
N ALA A 16 4.31 -13.68 2.66
CA ALA A 16 3.72 -12.63 1.86
C ALA A 16 4.86 -11.70 1.40
N ASP A 17 5.69 -12.18 0.48
CA ASP A 17 6.51 -11.32 -0.37
C ASP A 17 5.65 -10.93 -1.56
N CYS A 18 5.63 -9.64 -1.91
CA CYS A 18 4.85 -9.17 -3.04
C CYS A 18 5.29 -9.91 -4.32
N PRO A 19 4.35 -10.43 -5.13
CA PRO A 19 4.68 -11.26 -6.29
C PRO A 19 5.43 -10.48 -7.37
N ASP A 20 5.06 -9.22 -7.59
CA ASP A 20 5.65 -8.35 -8.61
C ASP A 20 6.26 -7.08 -7.98
N LEU A 21 5.42 -6.20 -7.42
CA LEU A 21 5.85 -4.91 -6.85
C LEU A 21 5.47 -4.80 -5.38
N THR A 22 6.47 -4.56 -4.52
CA THR A 22 6.25 -4.02 -3.18
C THR A 22 6.08 -2.51 -3.26
N VAL A 23 4.85 -2.04 -3.14
CA VAL A 23 4.52 -0.61 -3.16
C VAL A 23 4.91 0.01 -1.84
N LEU A 24 4.42 -0.52 -0.73
CA LEU A 24 4.80 -0.10 0.62
C LEU A 24 4.82 -1.33 1.52
N ALA A 25 5.85 -1.47 2.33
CA ALA A 25 5.80 -2.45 3.40
C ALA A 25 6.54 -1.95 4.64
N CYS A 26 5.95 -2.13 5.82
CA CYS A 26 6.55 -1.68 7.07
C CYS A 26 5.96 -2.45 8.25
N ASP A 27 6.68 -2.43 9.37
CA ASP A 27 6.18 -2.96 10.63
C ASP A 27 5.43 -1.86 11.39
N ILE A 28 4.41 -2.28 12.13
CA ILE A 28 3.58 -1.46 13.03
C ILE A 28 3.52 -2.25 14.34
N GLY A 29 4.53 -2.07 15.19
CA GLY A 29 4.70 -2.88 16.39
C GLY A 29 4.91 -4.36 16.05
N ALA A 30 4.01 -5.24 16.49
CA ALA A 30 4.11 -6.68 16.20
C ALA A 30 3.44 -7.11 14.88
N LYS A 31 2.76 -6.18 14.20
CA LYS A 31 2.08 -6.42 12.93
C LYS A 31 2.87 -5.81 11.78
N ARG A 32 2.52 -6.22 10.57
CA ARG A 32 3.11 -5.77 9.33
C ARG A 32 2.01 -5.29 8.39
N LEU A 33 2.25 -4.14 7.78
CA LEU A 33 1.47 -3.57 6.70
C LEU A 33 2.20 -3.87 5.38
N GLU A 34 1.47 -4.38 4.40
CA GLU A 34 1.97 -4.63 3.04
C GLU A 34 0.97 -4.13 2.02
N VAL A 35 1.44 -3.29 1.11
CA VAL A 35 0.76 -2.91 -0.12
C VAL A 35 1.59 -3.45 -1.27
N CYS A 36 1.00 -4.37 -2.03
CA CYS A 36 1.59 -4.98 -3.21
C CYS A 36 0.82 -4.58 -4.45
N ALA A 37 1.47 -4.58 -5.61
CA ALA A 37 0.78 -4.50 -6.89
C ALA A 37 1.31 -5.58 -7.84
N ASP A 38 0.41 -6.07 -8.68
CA ASP A 38 0.70 -6.97 -9.80
C ASP A 38 -0.01 -6.46 -11.07
N ALA A 39 0.06 -7.23 -12.15
CA ALA A 39 -0.55 -6.86 -13.43
C ALA A 39 -2.09 -6.76 -13.43
N ALA A 40 -2.77 -7.17 -12.35
CA ALA A 40 -4.22 -7.24 -12.24
C ALA A 40 -4.81 -6.41 -11.08
N ARG A 41 -4.09 -6.28 -9.96
CA ARG A 41 -4.63 -5.67 -8.74
C ARG A 41 -3.57 -5.00 -7.88
N ILE A 42 -4.05 -4.15 -6.98
CA ILE A 42 -3.31 -3.64 -5.82
C ILE A 42 -3.90 -4.33 -4.60
N THR A 43 -3.04 -4.88 -3.74
CA THR A 43 -3.45 -5.65 -2.55
C THR A 43 -2.92 -5.00 -1.29
N TYR A 44 -3.80 -4.86 -0.31
CA TYR A 44 -3.49 -4.48 1.07
C TYR A 44 -3.49 -5.73 1.94
N ALA A 45 -2.51 -5.87 2.81
CA ALA A 45 -2.46 -6.90 3.84
C ALA A 45 -2.00 -6.29 5.17
N PHE A 46 -2.67 -6.68 6.27
CA PHE A 46 -2.30 -6.26 7.62
C PHE A 46 -2.47 -7.40 8.63
N GLY A 47 -1.45 -7.64 9.45
CA GLY A 47 -1.47 -8.67 10.48
C GLY A 47 -0.06 -9.14 10.87
N PRO A 48 0.07 -10.24 11.62
CA PRO A 48 1.37 -10.87 11.86
C PRO A 48 2.12 -11.17 10.56
N LYS A 49 3.45 -11.07 10.60
CA LYS A 49 4.32 -11.31 9.44
C LYS A 49 4.10 -12.71 8.86
N GLY A 50 3.77 -12.79 7.57
CA GLY A 50 3.47 -14.05 6.87
C GLY A 50 2.09 -14.65 7.16
N ALA A 51 1.29 -14.02 8.02
CA ALA A 51 -0.06 -14.47 8.37
C ALA A 51 -1.00 -13.27 8.54
N PRO A 52 -1.34 -12.56 7.44
CA PRO A 52 -2.21 -11.39 7.51
C PRO A 52 -3.60 -11.76 8.06
N GLU A 53 -4.14 -10.87 8.89
CA GLU A 53 -5.49 -11.00 9.48
C GLU A 53 -6.55 -10.33 8.60
N LEU A 54 -6.14 -9.30 7.85
CA LEU A 54 -6.96 -8.56 6.90
C LEU A 54 -6.26 -8.51 5.56
N THR A 55 -6.99 -8.81 4.49
CA THR A 55 -6.52 -8.65 3.10
C THR A 55 -7.63 -8.05 2.26
N LEU A 56 -7.32 -6.97 1.54
CA LEU A 56 -8.22 -6.25 0.66
C LEU A 56 -7.54 -6.05 -0.70
N SER A 57 -8.31 -5.84 -1.76
CA SER A 57 -7.72 -5.57 -3.07
C SER A 57 -8.57 -4.66 -3.93
N ASN A 58 -7.90 -3.79 -4.68
CA ASN A 58 -8.49 -2.98 -5.73
C ASN A 58 -8.04 -3.49 -7.10
N PRO A 59 -8.92 -3.53 -8.11
CA PRO A 59 -8.50 -3.75 -9.49
C PRO A 59 -7.77 -2.51 -10.03
N LEU A 60 -6.92 -2.68 -11.06
CA LEU A 60 -6.18 -1.53 -11.63
C LEU A 60 -7.07 -0.46 -12.29
N ASP A 61 -8.29 -0.80 -12.71
CA ASP A 61 -9.25 0.13 -13.31
C ASP A 61 -10.05 0.97 -12.30
N ALA A 62 -10.01 0.60 -11.02
CA ALA A 62 -10.51 1.37 -9.90
C ALA A 62 -9.51 1.30 -8.74
N PRO A 63 -8.30 1.87 -8.89
CA PRO A 63 -7.16 1.55 -8.03
C PRO A 63 -7.24 2.15 -6.63
N GLY A 64 -8.16 3.09 -6.38
CA GLY A 64 -8.22 3.84 -5.11
C GLY A 64 -7.00 4.73 -4.87
N PHE A 65 -6.11 4.88 -5.86
CA PHE A 65 -4.86 5.63 -5.75
C PHE A 65 -5.06 7.10 -6.15
N THR A 66 -4.68 8.02 -5.28
CA THR A 66 -4.64 9.47 -5.58
C THR A 66 -3.20 9.96 -5.45
N PRO A 67 -2.54 10.32 -6.57
CA PRO A 67 -1.19 10.88 -6.52
C PRO A 67 -1.21 12.34 -6.06
N TRP A 68 -0.05 12.82 -5.58
CA TRP A 68 0.15 14.22 -5.26
C TRP A 68 -0.17 15.13 -6.47
N PRO A 69 -1.01 16.18 -6.33
CA PRO A 69 -1.38 17.04 -7.46
C PRO A 69 -0.27 18.01 -7.93
N GLY A 70 0.96 17.89 -7.42
CA GLY A 70 2.07 18.78 -7.77
C GLY A 70 2.08 20.14 -7.07
N VAL A 71 1.16 20.38 -6.13
CA VAL A 71 1.02 21.64 -5.38
C VAL A 71 0.98 21.35 -3.88
N SER A 72 1.79 22.10 -3.09
CA SER A 72 1.93 22.11 -1.61
C SER A 72 3.41 22.01 -1.21
N ARG A 73 3.75 22.30 0.05
CA ARG A 73 5.07 22.00 0.67
C ARG A 73 5.21 20.53 1.04
N THR A 74 4.10 19.82 1.17
CA THR A 74 4.03 18.40 1.49
C THR A 74 3.68 17.62 0.22
N ILE A 75 4.57 16.74 -0.20
CA ILE A 75 4.26 15.71 -1.20
C ILE A 75 3.53 14.60 -0.46
N TRP A 76 2.44 14.10 -1.02
CA TRP A 76 1.71 12.99 -0.44
C TRP A 76 1.06 12.15 -1.53
N ASP A 77 1.04 10.86 -1.31
CA ASP A 77 0.43 9.89 -2.20
C ASP A 77 -0.37 8.92 -1.32
N VAL A 78 -1.55 8.55 -1.80
CA VAL A 78 -2.52 7.80 -0.99
C VAL A 78 -3.21 6.73 -1.82
N VAL A 79 -3.44 5.57 -1.22
CA VAL A 79 -4.25 4.49 -1.79
C VAL A 79 -5.28 4.01 -0.77
N ASP A 80 -6.55 4.04 -1.18
CA ASP A 80 -7.70 3.67 -0.36
C ASP A 80 -8.16 2.24 -0.66
N PHE A 81 -8.33 1.43 0.38
CA PHE A 81 -8.97 0.11 0.30
C PHE A 81 -10.26 0.12 1.10
N VAL A 82 -11.37 -0.30 0.50
CA VAL A 82 -12.69 -0.23 1.13
C VAL A 82 -13.17 -1.62 1.52
N ASN A 83 -13.65 -1.76 2.76
CA ASN A 83 -14.39 -2.92 3.25
C ASN A 83 -15.70 -2.44 3.88
N GLU A 84 -16.82 -2.69 3.20
CA GLU A 84 -18.13 -2.14 3.58
C GLU A 84 -18.12 -0.61 3.70
N ASP A 85 -18.30 -0.07 4.91
CA ASP A 85 -18.30 1.37 5.21
C ASP A 85 -16.98 1.86 5.83
N VAL A 86 -15.95 1.01 5.86
CA VAL A 86 -14.63 1.31 6.41
C VAL A 86 -13.59 1.44 5.30
N THR A 87 -12.85 2.56 5.31
CA THR A 87 -11.74 2.84 4.40
C THR A 87 -10.41 2.69 5.13
N TYR A 88 -9.51 1.90 4.56
CA TYR A 88 -8.12 1.75 4.97
C TYR A 88 -7.27 2.58 4.01
N GLN A 89 -6.96 3.79 4.44
CA GLN A 89 -6.22 4.77 3.67
C GLN A 89 -4.74 4.64 3.99
N VAL A 90 -3.97 4.08 3.07
CA VAL A 90 -2.51 4.00 3.20
C VAL A 90 -1.90 5.22 2.52
N PHE A 91 -1.07 5.97 3.25
CA PHE A 91 -0.43 7.16 2.69
C PHE A 91 1.06 7.23 3.01
N THR A 92 1.79 7.82 2.07
CA THR A 92 3.17 8.26 2.25
C THR A 92 3.25 9.75 2.01
N SER A 93 3.95 10.48 2.86
CA SER A 93 4.13 11.92 2.70
C SER A 93 5.54 12.36 3.04
N THR A 94 6.00 13.42 2.39
CA THR A 94 7.29 14.07 2.68
C THR A 94 7.11 15.58 2.74
N GLU A 95 7.47 16.18 3.88
CA GLU A 95 7.58 17.62 4.01
C GLU A 95 8.90 18.09 3.38
N ARG A 96 8.83 18.73 2.20
CA ARG A 96 10.02 19.13 1.44
C ARG A 96 10.71 20.38 1.97
N ILE A 97 9.94 21.25 2.59
CA ILE A 97 10.42 22.51 3.17
C ILE A 97 10.01 22.41 4.64
N PRO A 98 10.82 21.80 5.52
CA PRO A 98 10.48 21.68 6.93
C PRO A 98 10.43 23.06 7.59
N GLU A 99 9.63 23.23 8.64
CA GLU A 99 9.63 24.47 9.44
C GLU A 99 10.99 24.74 10.10
N ASP A 100 11.70 23.68 10.47
CA ASP A 100 13.07 23.70 10.95
C ASP A 100 13.99 23.11 9.88
N GLU A 101 14.65 23.97 9.11
CA GLU A 101 15.59 23.56 8.06
C GLU A 101 16.72 22.66 8.59
N ALA A 102 17.06 22.74 9.89
CA ALA A 102 18.07 21.89 10.50
C ALA A 102 17.61 20.43 10.67
N ARG A 103 16.29 20.16 10.66
CA ARG A 103 15.73 18.80 10.73
C ARG A 103 15.73 18.07 9.39
N GLY A 104 15.85 18.79 8.27
CA GLY A 104 15.71 18.21 6.94
C GLY A 104 14.28 17.71 6.65
N PRO A 105 14.04 17.11 5.47
CA PRO A 105 12.71 16.65 5.08
C PRO A 105 12.21 15.54 6.01
N THR A 106 10.95 15.63 6.43
CA THR A 106 10.31 14.62 7.29
C THR A 106 9.39 13.74 6.45
N ARG A 107 9.65 12.44 6.45
CA ARG A 107 8.79 11.43 5.82
C ARG A 107 7.82 10.83 6.85
N THR A 108 6.59 10.57 6.43
CA THR A 108 5.59 9.81 7.19
C THR A 108 5.00 8.73 6.31
N ASP A 109 4.94 7.52 6.83
CA ASP A 109 4.29 6.36 6.22
C ASP A 109 3.29 5.80 7.25
N ALA A 110 2.02 5.68 6.87
CA ALA A 110 0.96 5.31 7.79
C ALA A 110 -0.27 4.74 7.09
N VAL A 111 -1.13 4.11 7.88
CA VAL A 111 -2.49 3.76 7.51
C VAL A 111 -3.48 4.45 8.45
N VAL A 112 -4.46 5.14 7.87
CA VAL A 112 -5.60 5.71 8.58
C VAL A 112 -6.82 4.85 8.30
N VAL A 113 -7.55 4.48 9.35
CA VAL A 113 -8.80 3.74 9.26
C VAL A 113 -9.93 4.72 9.45
N LEU A 114 -10.76 4.88 8.43
CA LEU A 114 -11.87 5.82 8.42
C LEU A 114 -13.20 5.10 8.31
N LYS A 115 -14.25 5.66 8.90
CA LYS A 115 -15.63 5.36 8.59
C LYS A 115 -16.31 6.65 8.19
N GLU A 116 -16.70 6.75 6.92
CA GLU A 116 -17.08 8.02 6.29
C GLU A 116 -15.96 9.07 6.44
N GLU A 117 -16.16 10.11 7.24
CA GLU A 117 -15.18 11.17 7.54
C GLU A 117 -14.57 11.04 8.95
N GLU A 118 -15.00 10.06 9.74
CA GLU A 118 -14.49 9.82 11.09
C GLU A 118 -13.23 8.96 11.06
N VAL A 119 -12.15 9.46 11.67
CA VAL A 119 -10.92 8.69 11.91
C VAL A 119 -11.13 7.75 13.09
N LEU A 120 -11.21 6.45 12.81
CA LEU A 120 -11.32 5.41 13.84
C LEU A 120 -9.96 5.06 14.44
N ALA A 121 -8.91 5.09 13.63
CA ALA A 121 -7.54 4.83 14.05
C ALA A 121 -6.51 5.38 13.05
N GLU A 122 -5.30 5.64 13.55
CA GLU A 122 -4.13 5.93 12.74
C GLU A 122 -2.96 5.08 13.25
N PHE A 123 -2.29 4.40 12.34
CA PHE A 123 -1.11 3.59 12.65
C PHE A 123 0.06 4.04 11.79
N ARG A 124 1.18 4.36 12.44
CA ARG A 124 2.41 4.79 11.77
C ARG A 124 3.38 3.63 11.65
N CYS A 125 4.09 3.58 10.53
CA CYS A 125 5.17 2.64 10.33
C CYS A 125 6.32 2.91 11.31
N ASP A 126 6.97 1.84 11.76
CA ASP A 126 8.27 1.90 12.41
C ASP A 126 9.32 2.33 11.36
N PRO A 127 9.98 3.51 11.51
CA PRO A 127 10.73 4.15 10.42
C PRO A 127 11.82 3.28 9.79
N ASP A 128 12.51 2.48 10.61
CA ASP A 128 13.63 1.64 10.18
C ASP A 128 13.18 0.39 9.39
N THR A 129 11.87 0.16 9.26
CA THR A 129 11.29 -1.02 8.61
C THR A 129 10.62 -0.72 7.27
N VAL A 130 10.51 0.58 6.92
CA VAL A 130 9.80 1.04 5.72
C VAL A 130 10.54 0.62 4.46
N GLN A 131 9.78 0.06 3.52
CA GLN A 131 10.21 -0.32 2.18
C GLN A 131 9.23 0.25 1.15
N GLY A 132 9.74 0.72 0.02
CA GLY A 132 8.91 1.31 -1.03
C GLY A 132 8.31 2.67 -0.64
N SER A 133 7.34 3.13 -1.40
CA SER A 133 6.54 4.33 -1.18
C SER A 133 5.30 4.29 -2.08
N VAL A 134 4.19 4.91 -1.66
CA VAL A 134 2.89 4.78 -2.37
C VAL A 134 2.92 5.42 -3.76
N ASP A 135 3.82 6.38 -4.02
CA ASP A 135 4.04 6.98 -5.35
C ASP A 135 4.47 5.96 -6.43
N LEU A 136 5.04 4.81 -6.05
CA LEU A 136 5.39 3.74 -6.98
C LEU A 136 4.17 3.22 -7.77
N LEU A 137 2.96 3.41 -7.24
CA LEU A 137 1.72 3.07 -7.96
C LEU A 137 1.54 3.89 -9.23
N TYR A 138 2.06 5.11 -9.30
CA TYR A 138 1.88 5.95 -10.48
C TYR A 138 2.51 5.32 -11.73
N ASP A 139 3.78 4.92 -11.61
CA ASP A 139 4.52 4.28 -12.70
C ASP A 139 3.97 2.88 -12.99
N HIS A 140 3.59 2.13 -11.96
CA HIS A 140 2.96 0.81 -12.13
C HIS A 140 1.66 0.89 -12.94
N LEU A 141 0.73 1.76 -12.52
CA LEU A 141 -0.55 1.94 -13.21
C LEU A 141 -0.34 2.42 -14.66
N THR A 142 0.59 3.36 -14.86
CA THR A 142 0.96 3.84 -16.20
C THR A 142 1.51 2.71 -17.08
N ALA A 143 2.40 1.88 -16.55
CA ALA A 143 2.94 0.72 -17.27
C ALA A 143 1.86 -0.30 -17.65
N HIS A 144 0.76 -0.35 -16.90
CA HIS A 144 -0.40 -1.21 -17.17
C HIS A 144 -1.54 -0.51 -17.95
N GLY A 145 -1.23 0.62 -18.60
CA GLY A 145 -2.14 1.31 -19.53
C GLY A 145 -3.24 2.12 -18.84
N MET A 146 -3.01 2.53 -17.60
CA MET A 146 -3.87 3.45 -16.86
C MET A 146 -3.29 4.87 -16.94
N CYS A 147 -4.16 5.86 -17.08
CA CYS A 147 -3.81 7.27 -17.15
C CYS A 147 -4.58 8.03 -16.07
N PHE A 148 -3.89 8.91 -15.34
CA PHE A 148 -4.51 9.79 -14.36
C PHE A 148 -4.93 11.12 -15.00
N ASP A 149 -6.21 11.46 -14.89
CA ASP A 149 -6.72 12.76 -15.29
C ASP A 149 -6.69 13.72 -14.08
N LEU A 150 -5.84 14.74 -14.16
CA LEU A 150 -5.68 15.73 -13.09
C LEU A 150 -6.93 16.60 -12.85
N GLY A 151 -7.77 16.79 -13.87
CA GLY A 151 -8.95 17.67 -13.79
C GLY A 151 -10.10 17.03 -13.00
N THR A 152 -10.30 15.73 -13.21
CA THR A 152 -11.33 14.91 -12.56
C THR A 152 -10.79 14.13 -11.37
N ARG A 153 -9.47 14.01 -11.25
CA ARG A 153 -8.76 13.16 -10.27
C ARG A 153 -9.16 11.70 -10.37
N THR A 154 -9.26 11.18 -11.58
CA THR A 154 -9.65 9.80 -11.83
C THR A 154 -8.62 9.05 -12.65
N TRP A 155 -8.50 7.76 -12.38
CA TRP A 155 -7.77 6.83 -13.23
C TRP A 155 -8.72 6.24 -14.27
N SER A 156 -8.25 6.14 -15.51
CA SER A 156 -8.97 5.48 -16.59
C SER A 156 -8.00 4.81 -17.55
N ARG A 157 -8.50 3.95 -18.45
CA ARG A 157 -7.65 3.41 -19.51
C ARG A 157 -7.16 4.55 -20.39
N CYS A 158 -5.87 4.54 -20.70
CA CYS A 158 -5.31 5.48 -21.66
C CYS A 158 -6.04 5.36 -23.02
N PRO A 159 -6.24 6.47 -23.75
CA PRO A 159 -6.88 6.47 -25.07
C PRO A 159 -6.14 5.63 -26.13
#